data_AF-B9XQY1-F1
#
_entry.id   AF-B9XQY1-F1
#
_cell.length_a   1.000
_cell.length_b   1.000
_cell.length_c   1.000
_cell.angle_alpha   90.00
_cell.angle_beta   90.00
_cell.angle_gamma   90.00
#
_symmetry.space_group_name_H-M   'P 1'
#
loop_
_entity.id
_entity.type
_entity.pdbx_description
1 polymer ?
#
loop_
_entity_poly.entity_id
_entity_poly.type
_entity_poly.pdbx_seq_one_letter_code
_entity_poly.pdbx_strand_id
1 'polypeptide(L)'
;MSRIGKAYETKFRAILVQLRARKADQGVRWLMDRARYLSREKAITPAQALAEVYGHALHSLRIFVRHDQSRDSMLHGQPAIPRFLCDAGLGGLARWLRASGYEAVWIQDINDDDLLIEGQRLKATILTTDSMLMERRVLRDRIIPAVWVPPTLTMLEQLALIFQELDLQMRGSRCMACGGELLEVDKESVSDRIPPRTLKWLDQFYQCSQCGKLFWHGTHWRKIIQRLEAV
;
A
#
# COMPACT_ATOMS: atom_id res chain seq x y z
N MET A 1 19.32 -4.47 17.38
CA MET A 1 18.18 -3.79 16.72
C MET A 1 17.47 -4.78 15.81
N SER A 2 16.14 -4.80 15.77
CA SER A 2 15.40 -5.68 14.85
C SER A 2 15.58 -5.22 13.39
N ARG A 3 15.45 -6.14 12.41
CA ARG A 3 15.46 -5.80 10.97
C ARG A 3 14.41 -4.73 10.64
N ILE A 4 13.22 -4.86 11.23
CA ILE A 4 12.12 -3.89 11.13
C ILE A 4 12.57 -2.50 11.64
N GLY A 5 13.21 -2.44 12.80
CA GLY A 5 13.70 -1.17 13.37
C GLY A 5 14.68 -0.47 12.43
N LYS A 6 15.63 -1.19 11.85
CA LYS A 6 16.60 -0.64 10.88
C LYS A 6 15.92 -0.10 9.61
N ALA A 7 14.90 -0.80 9.12
CA ALA A 7 14.12 -0.34 7.97
C ALA A 7 13.38 0.97 8.27
N TYR A 8 12.77 1.09 9.46
CA TYR A 8 12.10 2.33 9.87
C TYR A 8 13.06 3.49 10.16
N GLU A 9 14.25 3.24 10.70
CA GLU A 9 15.27 4.30 10.81
C GLU A 9 15.63 4.91 9.46
N THR A 10 15.75 4.06 8.44
CA THR A 10 16.02 4.49 7.06
C THR A 10 14.86 5.35 6.53
N LYS A 11 13.62 4.89 6.73
CA LYS A 11 12.39 5.63 6.37
C LYS A 11 12.31 6.99 7.08
N PHE A 12 12.53 7.04 8.39
CA PHE A 12 12.52 8.28 9.17
C PHE A 12 13.61 9.26 8.74
N ARG A 13 14.83 8.75 8.50
CA ARG A 13 15.94 9.55 8.00
C ARG A 13 15.60 10.20 6.66
N ALA A 14 15.01 9.44 5.74
CA ALA A 14 14.59 9.96 4.44
C ALA A 14 13.61 11.13 4.57
N ILE A 15 12.61 11.02 5.46
CA ILE A 15 11.67 12.12 5.74
C ILE A 15 12.39 13.34 6.29
N LEU A 16 13.25 13.16 7.31
CA LEU A 16 13.93 14.28 7.97
C LEU A 16 14.89 15.03 7.03
N VAL A 17 15.52 14.31 6.10
CA VAL A 17 16.34 14.92 5.03
C VAL A 17 15.47 15.78 4.11
N GLN A 18 14.31 15.28 3.69
CA GLN A 18 13.38 16.04 2.83
C GLN A 18 12.80 17.26 3.56
N LEU A 19 12.53 17.15 4.86
CA LEU A 19 12.15 18.26 5.74
C LEU A 19 13.31 19.23 6.04
N ARG A 20 14.51 19.01 5.51
CA ARG A 20 15.72 19.81 5.76
C ARG A 20 16.04 19.96 7.25
N ALA A 21 15.80 18.92 8.05
CA ALA A 21 16.02 18.94 9.49
C ALA A 21 17.52 19.09 9.82
N ARG A 22 17.88 20.14 10.57
CA ARG A 22 19.28 20.45 10.94
C ARG A 22 20.01 19.34 11.70
N LYS A 23 19.28 18.50 12.43
CA LYS A 23 19.83 17.43 13.28
C LYS A 23 19.12 16.10 13.01
N ALA A 24 19.19 15.61 11.77
CA ALA A 24 18.47 14.41 11.32
C ALA A 24 18.72 13.18 12.22
N ASP A 25 19.96 12.91 12.65
CA ASP A 25 20.24 11.78 13.55
C ASP A 25 19.56 11.87 14.92
N GLN A 26 19.45 13.09 15.48
CA GLN A 26 18.72 13.31 16.73
C GLN A 26 17.21 13.12 16.49
N GLY A 27 16.70 13.60 15.35
CA GLY A 27 15.31 13.38 14.95
C GLY A 27 14.95 11.91 14.78
N VAL A 28 15.82 11.11 14.13
CA VAL A 28 15.60 9.65 13.99
C VAL A 28 15.50 8.99 15.36
N ARG A 29 16.44 9.29 16.27
CA ARG A 29 16.41 8.76 17.64
C ARG A 29 15.10 9.14 18.35
N TRP A 30 14.68 10.39 18.26
CA TRP A 30 13.43 10.85 18.85
C TRP A 30 12.21 10.10 18.30
N LEU A 31 12.11 9.92 16.97
CA LEU A 31 11.01 9.17 16.34
C LEU A 31 11.00 7.69 16.76
N MET A 32 12.18 7.07 16.83
CA MET A 32 12.32 5.69 17.31
C MET A 32 11.91 5.55 18.78
N ASP A 33 12.26 6.52 19.62
CA ASP A 33 11.90 6.55 21.04
C ASP A 33 10.40 6.77 21.22
N ARG A 34 9.81 7.65 20.41
CA ARG A 34 8.37 7.89 20.36
C ARG A 34 7.60 6.62 20.00
N ALA A 35 8.07 5.84 19.03
CA ALA A 35 7.45 4.56 18.69
C ALA A 35 7.53 3.53 19.83
N ARG A 36 8.66 3.48 20.57
CA ARG A 36 8.78 2.61 21.75
C ARG A 36 7.84 3.01 22.88
N TYR A 37 7.67 4.31 23.11
CA TYR A 37 6.69 4.83 24.07
C TYR A 37 5.26 4.45 23.66
N LEU A 38 4.89 4.71 22.41
CA LEU A 38 3.56 4.43 21.85
C LEU A 38 3.20 2.94 21.92
N SER A 39 4.14 2.05 21.63
CA SER A 39 3.94 0.60 21.74
C SER A 39 3.55 0.18 23.16
N ARG A 40 4.17 0.79 24.19
CA ARG A 40 3.84 0.52 25.59
C ARG A 40 2.50 1.14 25.98
N GLU A 41 2.28 2.40 25.61
CA GLU A 41 1.07 3.17 25.95
C GLU A 41 -0.20 2.52 25.40
N LYS A 42 -0.18 2.11 24.13
CA LYS A 42 -1.34 1.51 23.45
C LYS A 42 -1.37 -0.02 23.50
N ALA A 43 -0.37 -0.65 24.12
CA ALA A 43 -0.20 -2.11 24.13
C ALA A 43 -0.23 -2.75 22.71
N ILE A 44 0.33 -2.06 21.72
CA ILE A 44 0.44 -2.52 20.32
C ILE A 44 1.84 -3.04 20.02
N THR A 45 1.98 -3.81 18.94
CA THR A 45 3.29 -4.33 18.55
C THR A 45 4.26 -3.20 18.18
N PRO A 46 5.59 -3.40 18.34
CA PRO A 46 6.57 -2.40 17.93
C PRO A 46 6.47 -2.01 16.44
N ALA A 47 6.09 -2.95 15.57
CA ALA A 47 5.93 -2.68 14.14
C ALA A 47 4.73 -1.78 13.85
N GLN A 48 3.60 -1.99 14.53
CA GLN A 48 2.43 -1.11 14.44
C GLN A 48 2.75 0.29 14.95
N ALA A 49 3.42 0.40 16.09
CA ALA A 49 3.81 1.70 16.64
C ALA A 49 4.78 2.46 15.71
N LEU A 50 5.74 1.76 15.09
CA LEU A 50 6.62 2.35 14.08
C LEU A 50 5.85 2.82 12.85
N ALA A 51 4.90 2.02 12.36
CA ALA A 51 4.04 2.39 11.24
C ALA A 51 3.20 3.64 11.55
N GLU A 52 2.61 3.74 12.74
CA GLU A 52 1.83 4.92 13.16
C GLU A 52 2.71 6.18 13.20
N VAL A 53 3.87 6.12 13.87
CA VAL A 53 4.80 7.27 13.94
C VAL A 53 5.29 7.67 12.55
N TYR A 54 5.52 6.70 11.67
CA TYR A 54 5.89 6.93 10.29
C TYR A 54 4.79 7.62 9.48
N GLY A 55 3.54 7.18 9.60
CA GLY A 55 2.39 7.84 8.97
C GLY A 55 2.25 9.30 9.39
N HIS A 56 2.42 9.60 10.68
CA HIS A 56 2.42 10.99 11.17
C HIS A 56 3.57 11.82 10.59
N ALA A 57 4.78 11.27 10.50
CA ALA A 57 5.92 11.96 9.92
C ALA A 57 5.73 12.23 8.41
N LEU A 58 5.14 11.29 7.67
CA LEU A 58 4.75 11.48 6.27
C LEU A 58 3.72 12.59 6.12
N HIS A 59 2.72 12.64 6.99
CA HIS A 59 1.72 13.71 6.97
C HIS A 59 2.36 15.09 7.16
N SER A 60 3.29 15.23 8.11
CA SER A 60 4.04 16.48 8.30
C SER A 60 4.87 16.86 7.07
N LEU A 61 5.51 15.90 6.43
CA LEU A 61 6.24 16.11 5.17
C LEU A 61 5.33 16.61 4.05
N ARG A 62 4.14 16.02 3.88
CA ARG A 62 3.17 16.45 2.86
C ARG A 62 2.74 17.90 3.06
N ILE A 63 2.46 18.30 4.30
CA ILE A 63 2.12 19.71 4.62
C ILE A 63 3.28 20.63 4.24
N PHE A 64 4.51 20.24 4.59
CA PHE A 64 5.71 21.01 4.26
C PHE A 64 5.90 21.16 2.76
N VAL A 65 5.84 20.06 1.99
CA VAL A 65 6.01 20.08 0.53
C VAL A 65 4.92 20.91 -0.15
N ARG A 66 3.66 20.80 0.26
CA ARG A 66 2.57 21.63 -0.29
C ARG A 66 2.80 23.12 -0.09
N HIS A 67 3.36 23.51 1.06
CA HIS A 67 3.69 24.90 1.36
C HIS A 67 4.97 25.40 0.64
N ASP A 68 5.83 24.49 0.17
CA ASP A 68 7.02 24.82 -0.64
C ASP A 68 6.67 24.90 -2.13
N GLN A 69 5.79 24.02 -2.62
CA GLN A 69 5.31 23.98 -4.02
C GLN A 69 4.42 25.15 -4.43
N SER A 70 3.87 25.92 -3.49
CA SER A 70 3.20 27.21 -3.78
C SER A 70 4.16 28.30 -4.30
N ARG A 71 5.47 28.02 -4.38
CA ARG A 71 6.48 28.93 -4.95
C ARG A 71 6.99 28.54 -6.34
N ASP A 72 6.67 27.35 -6.84
CA ASP A 72 7.28 26.82 -8.07
C ASP A 72 6.29 25.91 -8.79
N SER A 73 5.24 26.49 -9.37
CA SER A 73 4.28 25.76 -10.18
C SER A 73 4.47 26.13 -11.64
N MET A 74 4.91 25.15 -12.43
CA MET A 74 4.42 24.80 -13.78
C MET A 74 5.42 23.78 -14.37
N LEU A 75 4.92 22.79 -15.15
CA LEU A 75 5.67 21.78 -15.93
C LEU A 75 5.66 20.32 -15.45
N HIS A 76 4.63 19.79 -14.77
CA HIS A 76 4.54 18.33 -14.62
C HIS A 76 3.13 17.84 -14.96
N GLY A 77 3.04 17.05 -16.05
CA GLY A 77 1.82 16.37 -16.44
C GLY A 77 1.29 15.46 -15.32
N GLN A 78 0.01 15.10 -15.39
CA GLN A 78 -0.63 14.21 -14.41
C GLN A 78 0.25 12.95 -14.20
N PRO A 79 0.65 12.62 -12.97
CA PRO A 79 1.46 11.44 -12.72
C PRO A 79 0.69 10.19 -13.17
N ALA A 80 1.38 9.30 -13.88
CA ALA A 80 0.80 8.04 -14.33
C ALA A 80 0.32 7.22 -13.11
N ILE A 81 -0.82 6.53 -13.27
CA ILE A 81 -1.37 5.68 -12.21
C ILE A 81 -0.36 4.55 -11.93
N PRO A 82 0.09 4.36 -10.68
CA PRO A 82 1.10 3.36 -10.38
C PRO A 82 0.57 1.93 -10.61
N ARG A 83 1.43 1.08 -11.16
CA ARG A 83 1.24 -0.38 -11.23
C ARG A 83 2.09 -1.04 -10.15
N PHE A 84 1.57 -2.08 -9.53
CA PHE A 84 2.25 -2.82 -8.48
C PHE A 84 2.65 -4.23 -8.92
N LEU A 85 3.82 -4.67 -8.47
CA LEU A 85 4.23 -6.07 -8.50
C LEU A 85 4.50 -6.50 -7.05
N CYS A 86 3.65 -7.37 -6.52
CA CYS A 86 3.74 -7.85 -5.14
C CYS A 86 4.56 -9.14 -5.10
N ASP A 87 5.48 -9.24 -4.13
CA ASP A 87 6.22 -10.47 -3.86
C ASP A 87 5.29 -11.65 -3.49
N ALA A 88 5.87 -12.86 -3.41
CA ALA A 88 5.11 -14.08 -3.15
C ALA A 88 4.27 -14.01 -1.85
N GLY A 89 4.75 -13.32 -0.81
CA GLY A 89 4.07 -13.18 0.48
C GLY A 89 2.91 -12.17 0.48
N LEU A 90 2.77 -11.35 -0.56
CA LEU A 90 1.85 -10.21 -0.60
C LEU A 90 0.62 -10.42 -1.48
N GLY A 91 0.21 -11.67 -1.73
CA GLY A 91 -0.98 -11.98 -2.53
C GLY A 91 -2.28 -11.37 -1.96
N GLY A 92 -2.41 -11.32 -0.64
CA GLY A 92 -3.52 -10.64 0.04
C GLY A 92 -3.52 -9.13 -0.24
N LEU A 93 -2.36 -8.48 -0.17
CA LEU A 93 -2.19 -7.06 -0.46
C LEU A 93 -2.51 -6.75 -1.93
N ALA A 94 -2.02 -7.57 -2.87
CA ALA A 94 -2.30 -7.44 -4.30
C ALA A 94 -3.82 -7.47 -4.58
N ARG A 95 -4.56 -8.39 -3.95
CA ARG A 95 -6.02 -8.46 -4.08
C ARG A 95 -6.71 -7.17 -3.65
N TRP A 96 -6.24 -6.56 -2.57
CA TRP A 96 -6.84 -5.33 -2.03
C TRP A 96 -6.42 -4.08 -2.78
N LEU A 97 -5.19 -4.00 -3.30
CA LEU A 97 -4.81 -2.96 -4.25
C LEU A 97 -5.71 -2.97 -5.49
N ARG A 98 -6.04 -4.16 -6.02
CA ARG A 98 -7.02 -4.30 -7.12
C ARG A 98 -8.42 -3.84 -6.72
N ALA A 99 -8.89 -4.23 -5.54
CA ALA A 99 -10.17 -3.78 -5.02
C ALA A 99 -10.23 -2.25 -4.88
N SER A 100 -9.10 -1.63 -4.52
CA SER A 100 -8.92 -0.18 -4.44
C SER A 100 -8.74 0.53 -5.79
N GLY A 101 -8.71 -0.22 -6.89
CA GLY A 101 -8.70 0.31 -8.25
C GLY A 101 -7.32 0.37 -8.92
N TYR A 102 -6.30 -0.26 -8.34
CA TYR A 102 -4.94 -0.28 -8.91
C TYR A 102 -4.64 -1.59 -9.65
N GLU A 103 -3.76 -1.51 -10.64
CA GLU A 103 -3.18 -2.71 -11.22
C GLU A 103 -2.14 -3.28 -10.24
N ALA A 104 -2.37 -4.51 -9.79
CA ALA A 104 -1.43 -5.23 -8.95
C ALA A 104 -1.26 -6.65 -9.48
N VAL A 105 -0.03 -6.99 -9.84
CA VAL A 105 0.39 -8.33 -10.26
C VAL A 105 0.91 -9.05 -9.03
N TRP A 106 0.55 -10.32 -8.93
CA TRP A 106 1.09 -11.24 -7.93
C TRP A 106 1.28 -12.59 -8.60
N ILE A 107 2.48 -13.14 -8.47
CA ILE A 107 2.87 -14.43 -9.03
C ILE A 107 3.23 -15.31 -7.85
N GLN A 108 2.57 -16.47 -7.78
CA GLN A 108 2.84 -17.44 -6.73
C GLN A 108 4.29 -17.94 -6.87
N ASP A 109 5.01 -18.00 -5.75
CA ASP A 109 6.37 -18.57 -5.67
C ASP A 109 7.42 -17.91 -6.60
N ILE A 110 7.20 -16.66 -7.01
CA ILE A 110 8.20 -15.88 -7.76
C ILE A 110 9.48 -15.69 -6.93
N ASN A 111 10.64 -15.96 -7.55
CA ASN A 111 11.94 -15.72 -6.93
C ASN A 111 12.38 -14.25 -7.10
N ASP A 112 13.39 -13.84 -6.34
CA ASP A 112 13.89 -12.47 -6.32
C ASP A 112 14.35 -11.95 -7.69
N ASP A 113 15.09 -12.76 -8.45
CA ASP A 113 15.68 -12.31 -9.72
C ASP A 113 14.56 -12.13 -10.78
N ASP A 114 13.61 -13.04 -10.85
CA ASP A 114 12.43 -12.94 -11.72
C ASP A 114 11.52 -11.77 -11.29
N LEU A 115 11.37 -11.52 -9.99
CA LEU A 115 10.61 -10.38 -9.47
C LEU A 115 11.20 -9.05 -9.94
N LEU A 116 12.53 -8.92 -9.94
CA LEU A 116 13.22 -7.73 -10.44
C LEU A 116 13.07 -7.57 -11.95
N ILE A 117 13.24 -8.65 -12.72
CA ILE A 117 13.07 -8.66 -14.18
C ILE A 117 11.65 -8.23 -14.55
N GLU A 118 10.64 -8.84 -13.92
CA GLU A 118 9.24 -8.53 -14.17
C GLU A 118 8.86 -7.13 -13.71
N GLY A 119 9.39 -6.67 -12.58
CA GLY A 119 9.16 -5.30 -12.08
C GLY A 119 9.66 -4.26 -13.08
N GLN A 120 10.84 -4.47 -13.65
CA GLN A 120 11.39 -3.61 -14.70
C GLN A 120 10.56 -3.68 -15.99
N ARG A 121 10.22 -4.88 -16.45
CA ARG A 121 9.43 -5.10 -17.68
C ARG A 121 8.06 -4.44 -17.61
N LEU A 122 7.38 -4.58 -16.46
CA LEU A 122 6.04 -4.03 -16.22
C LEU A 122 6.04 -2.55 -15.88
N LYS A 123 7.22 -1.95 -15.64
CA LYS A 123 7.39 -0.61 -15.05
C LYS A 123 6.57 -0.46 -13.76
N ALA A 124 6.62 -1.49 -12.92
CA ALA A 124 5.82 -1.58 -11.70
C ALA A 124 6.64 -1.24 -10.45
N THR A 125 5.99 -0.65 -9.46
CA THR A 125 6.52 -0.54 -8.11
C THR A 125 6.50 -1.90 -7.44
N ILE A 126 7.67 -2.40 -7.05
CA ILE A 126 7.81 -3.66 -6.33
C ILE A 126 7.39 -3.46 -4.87
N LEU A 127 6.47 -4.27 -4.39
CA LEU A 127 6.13 -4.36 -2.98
C LEU A 127 6.73 -5.66 -2.43
N THR A 128 7.55 -5.56 -1.40
CA THR A 128 8.20 -6.74 -0.82
C THR A 128 8.25 -6.70 0.70
N THR A 129 8.13 -7.86 1.32
CA THR A 129 8.39 -8.08 2.74
C THR A 129 9.85 -8.40 3.04
N ASP A 130 10.65 -8.74 2.03
CA ASP A 130 12.06 -9.03 2.21
C ASP A 130 12.91 -7.76 2.28
N SER A 131 13.45 -7.50 3.46
CA SER A 131 14.38 -6.41 3.67
C SER A 131 15.71 -6.60 2.95
N MET A 132 16.14 -7.83 2.67
CA MET A 132 17.40 -8.11 1.98
C MET A 132 17.31 -7.79 0.49
N LEU A 133 16.16 -8.08 -0.15
CA LEU A 133 15.89 -7.66 -1.51
C LEU A 133 16.06 -6.14 -1.71
N MET A 134 15.67 -5.33 -0.72
CA MET A 134 15.83 -3.87 -0.77
C MET A 134 17.30 -3.39 -0.81
N GLU A 135 18.24 -4.23 -0.41
CA GLU A 135 19.68 -3.93 -0.47
C GLU A 135 20.26 -4.20 -1.87
N ARG A 136 19.52 -4.86 -2.77
CA ARG A 136 19.93 -5.03 -4.17
C ARG A 136 20.08 -3.65 -4.82
N ARG A 137 21.17 -3.47 -5.55
CA ARG A 137 21.55 -2.18 -6.17
C ARG A 137 20.40 -1.54 -6.96
N VAL A 138 19.67 -2.33 -7.75
CA VAL A 138 18.55 -1.84 -8.56
C VAL A 138 17.41 -1.22 -7.75
N LEU A 139 17.16 -1.69 -6.52
CA LEU A 139 16.13 -1.13 -5.64
C LEU A 139 16.70 0.01 -4.79
N ARG A 140 17.87 -0.20 -4.20
CA ARG A 140 18.55 0.80 -3.36
C ARG A 140 18.86 2.09 -4.13
N ASP A 141 19.36 1.97 -5.36
CA ASP A 141 19.67 3.09 -6.25
C ASP A 141 18.41 3.59 -6.99
N ARG A 142 17.22 3.05 -6.67
CA ARG A 142 15.89 3.42 -7.20
C ARG A 142 15.74 3.32 -8.72
N ILE A 143 16.47 2.40 -9.35
CA ILE A 143 16.30 2.06 -10.77
C ILE A 143 14.91 1.44 -10.99
N ILE A 144 14.50 0.56 -10.06
CA ILE A 144 13.13 0.06 -9.98
C ILE A 144 12.51 0.63 -8.69
N PRO A 145 11.34 1.29 -8.76
CA PRO A 145 10.67 1.77 -7.55
C PRO A 145 10.26 0.58 -6.69
N ALA A 146 10.53 0.66 -5.38
CA ALA A 146 10.16 -0.39 -4.45
C ALA A 146 9.76 0.16 -3.07
N VAL A 147 8.84 -0.54 -2.42
CA VAL A 147 8.42 -0.27 -1.04
C VAL A 147 8.57 -1.54 -0.22
N TRP A 148 9.32 -1.42 0.88
CA TRP A 148 9.36 -2.48 1.89
C TRP A 148 8.11 -2.42 2.77
N VAL A 149 7.45 -3.57 2.89
CA VAL A 149 6.23 -3.79 3.64
C VAL A 149 6.55 -4.68 4.85
N PRO A 150 6.39 -4.19 6.10
CA PRO A 150 6.69 -5.03 7.26
C PRO A 150 5.76 -6.27 7.32
N PRO A 151 6.31 -7.50 7.36
CA PRO A 151 5.49 -8.72 7.33
C PRO A 151 4.68 -8.93 8.61
N THR A 152 5.04 -8.25 9.70
CA THR A 152 4.32 -8.33 10.98
C THR A 152 3.06 -7.47 11.03
N LEU A 153 2.84 -6.59 10.04
CA LEU A 153 1.61 -5.83 9.93
C LEU A 153 0.49 -6.71 9.37
N THR A 154 -0.73 -6.50 9.84
CA THR A 154 -1.93 -7.09 9.25
C THR A 154 -2.12 -6.56 7.81
N MET A 155 -2.82 -7.30 6.96
CA MET A 155 -3.09 -6.87 5.59
C MET A 155 -3.68 -5.45 5.50
N LEU A 156 -4.58 -5.09 6.43
CA LEU A 156 -5.18 -3.74 6.49
C LEU A 156 -4.14 -2.66 6.76
N GLU A 157 -3.21 -2.93 7.67
CA GLU A 157 -2.13 -2.01 8.02
C GLU A 157 -1.09 -1.91 6.91
N GLN A 158 -0.79 -3.01 6.22
CA GLN A 158 0.05 -3.00 5.02
C GLN A 158 -0.58 -2.14 3.93
N LEU A 159 -1.88 -2.31 3.65
CA LEU A 159 -2.60 -1.50 2.66
C LEU A 159 -2.60 -0.02 3.04
N ALA A 160 -2.89 0.31 4.31
CA ALA A 160 -2.83 1.68 4.81
C ALA A 160 -1.43 2.29 4.66
N LEU A 161 -0.37 1.53 5.00
CA LEU A 161 1.01 1.97 4.82
C LEU A 161 1.31 2.30 3.35
N ILE A 162 0.88 1.46 2.40
CA ILE A 162 1.08 1.73 0.97
C ILE A 162 0.33 2.97 0.51
N PHE A 163 -0.90 3.18 0.98
CA PHE A 163 -1.68 4.38 0.67
C PHE A 163 -1.01 5.65 1.20
N GLN A 164 -0.44 5.60 2.40
CA GLN A 164 0.31 6.73 2.96
C GLN A 164 1.65 6.95 2.26
N GLU A 165 2.40 5.89 1.99
CA GLU A 165 3.75 6.04 1.45
C GLU A 165 3.75 6.51 0.00
N LEU A 166 2.72 6.14 -0.77
CA LEU A 166 2.60 6.47 -2.20
C LEU A 166 1.50 7.49 -2.53
N ASP A 167 0.88 8.08 -1.50
CA ASP A 167 -0.20 9.08 -1.63
C ASP A 167 -1.35 8.61 -2.54
N LEU A 168 -1.78 7.37 -2.33
CA LEU A 168 -2.82 6.74 -3.13
C LEU A 168 -4.22 7.19 -2.66
N GLN A 169 -5.13 7.27 -3.61
CA GLN A 169 -6.55 7.50 -3.38
C GLN A 169 -7.37 6.30 -3.87
N MET A 170 -8.57 6.12 -3.32
CA MET A 170 -9.49 5.11 -3.84
C MET A 170 -9.90 5.43 -5.27
N ARG A 171 -9.97 4.40 -6.12
CA ARG A 171 -10.39 4.48 -7.52
C ARG A 171 -11.46 3.43 -7.80
N GLY A 172 -11.99 3.41 -9.03
CA GLY A 172 -12.94 2.39 -9.49
C GLY A 172 -12.38 0.98 -9.30
N SER A 173 -13.10 0.14 -8.56
CA SER A 173 -12.62 -1.19 -8.17
C SER A 173 -12.35 -2.09 -9.37
N ARG A 174 -11.30 -2.90 -9.27
CA ARG A 174 -10.96 -3.95 -10.24
C ARG A 174 -11.20 -5.32 -9.64
N CYS A 175 -11.28 -6.33 -10.49
CA CYS A 175 -11.45 -7.70 -10.08
C CYS A 175 -10.35 -8.12 -9.09
N MET A 176 -10.74 -8.52 -7.87
CA MET A 176 -9.76 -8.95 -6.87
C MET A 176 -9.02 -10.22 -7.29
N ALA A 177 -9.53 -11.01 -8.23
CA ALA A 177 -8.90 -12.23 -8.71
C ALA A 177 -7.86 -11.98 -9.81
N CYS A 178 -8.24 -11.29 -10.90
CA CYS A 178 -7.35 -11.10 -12.06
C CYS A 178 -7.00 -9.64 -12.39
N GLY A 179 -7.65 -8.66 -11.76
CA GLY A 179 -7.43 -7.23 -12.05
C GLY A 179 -8.16 -6.70 -13.28
N GLY A 180 -8.99 -7.53 -13.92
CA GLY A 180 -9.90 -7.12 -14.99
C GLY A 180 -10.97 -6.13 -14.52
N GLU A 181 -11.61 -5.48 -15.48
CA GLU A 181 -12.71 -4.55 -15.25
C GLU A 181 -13.90 -5.25 -14.59
N LEU A 182 -14.61 -4.50 -13.74
CA LEU A 182 -15.84 -4.92 -13.09
C LEU A 182 -17.00 -4.13 -13.69
N LEU A 183 -17.98 -4.86 -14.23
CA LEU A 183 -19.20 -4.30 -14.78
C LEU A 183 -20.34 -4.56 -13.79
N GLU A 184 -21.17 -3.54 -13.55
CA GLU A 184 -22.41 -3.72 -12.79
C GLU A 184 -23.36 -4.65 -13.54
N VAL A 185 -24.03 -5.54 -12.82
CA VAL A 185 -24.95 -6.54 -13.39
C VAL A 185 -26.25 -6.60 -12.60
N ASP A 186 -27.35 -6.84 -13.32
CA ASP A 186 -28.68 -6.95 -12.72
C ASP A 186 -28.74 -8.15 -11.75
N LYS A 187 -29.26 -7.90 -10.55
CA LYS A 187 -29.35 -8.88 -9.46
C LYS A 187 -30.09 -10.15 -9.88
N GLU A 188 -31.17 -10.00 -10.63
CA GLU A 188 -32.01 -11.09 -11.12
C GLU A 188 -31.21 -12.00 -12.06
N SER A 189 -30.39 -11.42 -12.94
CA SER A 189 -29.60 -12.14 -13.95
C SER A 189 -28.51 -13.05 -13.36
N VAL A 190 -28.10 -12.80 -12.11
CA VAL A 190 -27.04 -13.53 -11.42
C VAL A 190 -27.50 -14.17 -10.11
N SER A 191 -28.81 -14.18 -9.84
CA SER A 191 -29.41 -14.61 -8.57
C SER A 191 -28.97 -16.01 -8.13
N ASP A 192 -28.89 -16.96 -9.05
CA ASP A 192 -28.46 -18.35 -8.80
C ASP A 192 -27.00 -18.48 -8.31
N ARG A 193 -26.19 -17.44 -8.53
CA ARG A 193 -24.75 -17.40 -8.17
C ARG A 193 -24.51 -16.63 -6.88
N ILE A 194 -25.54 -16.01 -6.30
CA ILE A 194 -25.44 -15.19 -5.11
C ILE A 194 -25.86 -16.03 -3.88
N PRO A 195 -25.05 -16.06 -2.80
CA PRO A 195 -25.47 -16.70 -1.56
C PRO A 195 -26.81 -16.14 -1.04
N PRO A 196 -27.77 -16.96 -0.57
CA PRO A 196 -29.13 -16.50 -0.26
C PRO A 196 -29.20 -15.32 0.73
N ARG A 197 -28.31 -15.29 1.72
CA ARG A 197 -28.21 -14.16 2.65
C ARG A 197 -27.78 -12.88 1.93
N THR A 198 -26.76 -12.94 1.08
CA THR A 198 -26.28 -11.78 0.31
C THR A 198 -27.37 -11.26 -0.62
N LEU A 199 -28.09 -12.16 -1.29
CA LEU A 199 -29.20 -11.82 -2.20
C LEU A 199 -30.30 -11.03 -1.48
N LYS A 200 -30.57 -11.34 -0.21
CA LYS A 200 -31.59 -10.64 0.58
C LYS A 200 -31.22 -9.20 0.95
N TRP A 201 -29.93 -8.90 1.12
CA TRP A 201 -29.47 -7.66 1.78
C TRP A 201 -28.73 -6.68 0.86
N LEU A 202 -28.35 -7.10 -0.34
CA LEU A 202 -27.61 -6.28 -1.28
C LEU A 202 -28.31 -6.24 -2.64
N ASP A 203 -28.22 -5.08 -3.29
CA ASP A 203 -28.84 -4.84 -4.60
C ASP A 203 -27.82 -4.56 -5.70
N GLN A 204 -26.56 -4.30 -5.34
CA GLN A 204 -25.47 -4.03 -6.30
C GLN A 204 -24.51 -5.20 -6.39
N PHE A 205 -24.34 -5.69 -7.62
CA PHE A 205 -23.45 -6.80 -7.95
C PHE A 205 -22.59 -6.44 -9.15
N TYR A 206 -21.38 -6.99 -9.17
CA TYR A 206 -20.39 -6.71 -10.21
C TYR A 206 -19.81 -8.00 -10.76
N GLN A 207 -19.77 -8.13 -12.08
CA GLN A 207 -19.12 -9.25 -12.75
C GLN A 207 -17.84 -8.81 -13.44
N CYS A 208 -16.79 -9.59 -13.31
CA CYS A 208 -15.55 -9.34 -14.06
C CYS A 208 -15.72 -9.71 -15.53
N SER A 209 -15.39 -8.79 -16.43
CA SER A 209 -15.43 -9.00 -17.89
C SER A 209 -14.40 -10.03 -18.40
N GLN A 210 -13.34 -10.30 -17.62
CA GLN A 210 -12.25 -11.21 -18.02
C GLN A 210 -12.40 -12.62 -17.44
N CYS A 211 -12.66 -12.75 -16.13
CA CYS A 211 -12.72 -14.07 -15.47
C CYS A 211 -14.14 -14.47 -15.04
N GLY A 212 -15.15 -13.63 -15.31
CA GLY A 212 -16.55 -13.93 -15.04
C GLY A 212 -16.94 -14.02 -13.56
N LYS A 213 -16.01 -13.84 -12.61
CA LYS A 213 -16.27 -13.89 -11.17
C LYS A 213 -17.21 -12.75 -10.74
N LEU A 214 -18.09 -13.07 -9.80
CA LEU A 214 -19.08 -12.15 -9.23
C LEU A 214 -18.57 -11.55 -7.92
N PHE A 215 -18.82 -10.27 -7.70
CA PHE A 215 -18.38 -9.48 -6.55
C PHE A 215 -19.51 -8.56 -6.05
N TRP A 216 -19.39 -8.14 -4.79
CA TRP A 216 -20.29 -7.19 -4.14
C TRP A 216 -19.58 -6.53 -2.95
N HIS A 217 -20.05 -5.37 -2.52
CA HIS A 217 -19.48 -4.66 -1.37
C HIS A 217 -20.00 -5.24 -0.03
N GLY A 218 -19.28 -6.24 0.47
CA GLY A 218 -19.55 -6.84 1.78
C GLY A 218 -19.02 -6.03 2.97
N THR A 219 -19.17 -6.58 4.18
CA THR A 219 -18.69 -5.97 5.43
C THR A 219 -17.18 -5.74 5.45
N HIS A 220 -16.38 -6.62 4.83
CA HIS A 220 -14.93 -6.44 4.72
C HIS A 220 -14.56 -5.20 3.88
N TRP A 221 -15.29 -4.93 2.80
CA TRP A 221 -15.09 -3.73 2.01
C TRP A 221 -15.29 -2.47 2.87
N ARG A 222 -16.39 -2.40 3.63
CA ARG A 222 -16.69 -1.27 4.51
C ARG A 222 -15.59 -1.01 5.54
N LYS A 223 -15.07 -2.06 6.20
CA LYS A 223 -13.97 -1.93 7.17
C LYS A 223 -12.71 -1.36 6.55
N ILE A 224 -12.43 -1.70 5.29
CA ILE A 224 -11.25 -1.23 4.57
C ILE A 224 -11.38 0.22 4.16
N ILE A 225 -12.53 0.60 3.60
CA ILE A 225 -12.81 2.01 3.27
C ILE A 225 -12.67 2.88 4.52
N GLN A 226 -13.30 2.49 5.62
CA GLN A 226 -13.19 3.21 6.90
C GLN A 226 -11.73 3.34 7.38
N ARG A 227 -10.92 2.29 7.20
CA ARG A 227 -9.51 2.33 7.59
C ARG A 227 -8.68 3.25 6.69
N LEU A 228 -8.94 3.26 5.38
CA LEU A 228 -8.22 4.07 4.41
C LEU A 228 -8.62 5.54 4.45
N GLU A 229 -9.87 5.86 4.81
CA GLU A 229 -10.33 7.23 5.03
C GLU A 229 -9.75 7.85 6.31
N ALA A 230 -9.39 7.02 7.30
CA ALA A 230 -8.84 7.47 8.58
C ALA A 230 -7.32 7.73 8.56
N VAL A 231 -6.70 7.66 7.39
CA VAL A 231 -5.26 7.51 7.17
C VAL A 231 -4.73 8.62 6.26
#